data_AF-A0A9W7YCR7-F1
#
_entry.id   AF-A0A9W7YCR7-F1
#
_cell.length_a   1.000
_cell.length_b   1.000
_cell.length_c   1.000
_cell.angle_alpha   90.00
_cell.angle_beta   90.00
_cell.angle_gamma   90.00
#
_symmetry.space_group_name_H-M   'P 1'
#
loop_
_entity.id
_entity.type
_entity.pdbx_description
1 polymer ?
#
loop_
_entity_poly.entity_id
_entity_poly.type
_entity_poly.pdbx_seq_one_letter_code
_entity_poly.pdbx_strand_id
1 'polypeptide(L)'
;MENKRWRPTAPAYGCEYAQYYCAIVQYVYSINTGAMADIVRSLGGSKVAKKHLNNRLTDASTALELTGFGKNGVSLIGMTHELPAVLCAAIMRLSPPVLWLGAGHVDFKLALPVQDFVDTAQCLIADISAPNSDGELATPPDA
;
A
#
# COMPACT_ATOMS: atom_id res chain seq x y z
N MET A 1 -3.70 0.62 4.89
CA MET A 1 -3.76 -0.67 5.62
C MET A 1 -3.38 -0.40 7.06
N GLU A 2 -4.08 -0.99 8.03
CA GLU A 2 -3.85 -0.83 9.46
C GLU A 2 -3.67 -2.18 10.13
N ASN A 3 -2.67 -2.30 11.00
CA ASN A 3 -2.51 -3.45 11.87
C ASN A 3 -3.39 -3.31 13.12
N LYS A 4 -4.49 -4.06 13.18
CA LYS A 4 -5.48 -3.98 14.27
C LYS A 4 -5.02 -4.63 15.59
N ARG A 5 -3.93 -5.41 15.58
CA ARG A 5 -3.47 -6.20 16.75
C ARG A 5 -2.08 -5.82 17.26
N TRP A 6 -1.38 -4.96 16.53
CA TRP A 6 -0.07 -4.47 16.91
C TRP A 6 -0.09 -2.95 17.00
N ARG A 7 0.42 -2.41 18.10
CA ARG A 7 0.66 -0.99 18.27
C ARG A 7 2.14 -0.81 18.61
N PRO A 8 2.90 -0.05 17.80
CA PRO A 8 4.30 0.20 18.09
C PRO A 8 4.41 1.08 19.34
N THR A 9 5.37 0.76 20.22
CA THR A 9 5.61 1.47 21.49
C THR A 9 6.45 2.74 21.35
N ALA A 10 7.09 2.93 20.19
CA ALA A 10 7.79 4.13 19.76
C ALA A 10 7.39 4.40 18.30
N PRO A 11 7.52 5.63 17.77
CA PRO A 11 7.33 5.86 16.34
C PRO A 11 8.29 4.96 15.56
N ALA A 12 7.74 3.89 14.99
CA ALA A 12 8.47 3.01 14.09
C ALA A 12 8.53 3.73 12.75
N TYR A 13 9.66 4.37 12.47
CA TYR A 13 9.91 5.04 11.19
C TYR A 13 10.24 4.05 10.06
N GLY A 14 10.40 2.76 10.39
CA GLY A 14 10.69 1.69 9.44
C GLY A 14 9.44 0.94 8.98
N CYS A 15 9.59 0.16 7.90
CA CYS A 15 8.53 -0.74 7.41
C CYS A 15 8.26 -1.91 8.38
N GLU A 16 9.14 -2.18 9.34
CA GLU A 16 8.96 -3.23 10.33
C GLU A 16 7.97 -2.81 11.43
N TYR A 17 6.85 -3.53 11.48
CA TYR A 17 5.82 -3.40 12.51
C TYR A 17 5.20 -2.01 12.69
N ALA A 18 5.11 -1.22 11.62
CA ALA A 18 4.33 0.01 11.61
C ALA A 18 2.83 -0.29 11.85
N GLN A 19 2.12 0.67 12.43
CA GLN A 19 0.67 0.53 12.63
C GLN A 19 -0.09 0.70 11.30
N TYR A 20 0.37 1.60 10.44
CA TYR A 20 -0.27 1.94 9.18
C TYR A 20 0.71 1.81 8.03
N TYR A 21 0.21 1.31 6.90
CA TYR A 21 0.95 1.16 5.65
C TYR A 21 0.12 1.72 4.48
N CYS A 22 0.79 2.39 3.56
CA CYS A 22 0.24 2.62 2.23
C CYS A 22 0.52 1.39 1.36
N ALA A 23 -0.51 0.74 0.84
CA ALA A 23 -0.36 -0.44 -0.01
C ALA A 23 -0.72 -0.06 -1.45
N ILE A 24 0.20 -0.29 -2.38
CA ILE A 24 0.07 0.04 -3.79
C ILE A 24 -0.10 -1.26 -4.56
N VAL A 25 -1.31 -1.52 -5.03
CA VAL A 25 -1.68 -2.71 -5.79
C VAL A 25 -2.38 -2.30 -7.09
N GLN A 26 -2.31 -3.12 -8.13
CA GLN A 26 -3.11 -2.88 -9.32
C GLN A 26 -4.58 -3.21 -9.02
N TYR A 27 -5.51 -2.49 -9.65
CA TYR A 27 -6.96 -2.72 -9.48
C TYR A 27 -7.42 -4.15 -9.79
N VAL A 28 -6.68 -4.88 -10.62
CA VAL A 28 -6.97 -6.28 -10.99
C VAL A 28 -6.56 -7.31 -9.94
N TYR A 29 -5.96 -6.86 -8.83
CA TYR A 29 -5.56 -7.71 -7.72
C TYR A 29 -6.21 -7.26 -6.42
N SER A 30 -6.49 -8.23 -5.57
CA SER A 30 -6.86 -7.99 -4.18
C SER A 30 -5.61 -8.03 -3.29
N ILE A 31 -5.67 -7.38 -2.12
CA ILE A 31 -4.57 -7.41 -1.16
C ILE A 31 -4.63 -8.71 -0.35
N ASN A 32 -3.57 -9.51 -0.40
CA ASN A 32 -3.37 -10.65 0.47
C ASN A 32 -2.83 -10.20 1.84
N THR A 33 -3.73 -10.10 2.82
CA THR A 33 -3.37 -9.66 4.18
C THR A 33 -2.44 -10.63 4.92
N GLY A 34 -2.48 -11.92 4.56
CA GLY A 34 -1.60 -12.95 5.12
C GLY A 34 -0.16 -12.77 4.64
N ALA A 35 0.03 -12.58 3.33
CA ALA A 35 1.32 -12.28 2.73
C ALA A 35 1.91 -10.98 3.31
N MET A 36 1.09 -9.94 3.44
CA MET A 36 1.50 -8.68 4.08
C MET A 36 1.99 -8.88 5.52
N ALA A 37 1.31 -9.72 6.32
CA ALA A 37 1.75 -10.04 7.68
C ALA A 37 3.09 -10.80 7.70
N ASP A 38 3.31 -11.72 6.74
CA ASP A 38 4.57 -12.47 6.64
C ASP A 38 5.74 -11.57 6.25
N ILE A 39 5.54 -10.65 5.30
CA ILE A 39 6.55 -9.69 4.86
C ILE A 39 6.98 -8.77 6.00
N VAL A 40 6.02 -8.12 6.67
CA VAL A 40 6.29 -7.21 7.80
C VAL A 40 7.00 -7.95 8.94
N ARG A 41 6.60 -9.20 9.20
CA ARG A 41 7.27 -10.05 10.20
C ARG A 41 8.70 -10.37 9.80
N SER A 42 8.94 -10.68 8.53
CA SER A 42 10.27 -10.98 8.01
C SER A 42 11.21 -9.78 8.17
N LEU A 43 10.76 -8.58 7.81
CA LEU A 43 11.52 -7.33 7.96
C LEU A 43 11.95 -7.08 9.41
N GLY A 44 11.04 -7.32 10.35
CA GLY A 44 11.32 -7.15 11.78
C GLY A 44 12.05 -8.33 12.44
N GLY A 45 12.73 -9.18 11.65
CA GLY A 45 13.51 -10.31 12.15
C GLY A 45 12.69 -11.37 12.88
N SER A 46 11.40 -11.51 12.54
CA SER A 46 10.50 -12.51 13.13
C SER A 46 10.28 -12.43 14.65
N LYS A 47 10.65 -11.30 15.27
CA LYS A 47 10.51 -11.05 16.73
C LYS A 47 9.06 -11.06 17.21
N VAL A 48 8.11 -10.68 16.35
CA VAL A 48 6.68 -10.68 16.66
C VAL A 48 6.02 -11.92 16.08
N ALA A 49 5.23 -12.64 16.88
CA ALA A 49 4.48 -13.79 16.39
C ALA A 49 3.36 -13.36 15.43
N LYS A 50 3.17 -14.08 14.34
CA LYS A 50 2.22 -13.76 13.26
C LYS A 50 0.79 -13.49 13.75
N LYS A 51 0.33 -14.16 14.81
CA LYS A 51 -1.01 -13.95 15.41
C LYS A 51 -1.27 -12.52 15.90
N HIS A 52 -0.21 -11.76 16.20
CA HIS A 52 -0.27 -10.35 16.60
C HIS A 52 -0.27 -9.39 15.42
N LEU A 53 -0.10 -9.88 14.19
CA LEU A 53 -0.13 -9.08 12.97
C LEU A 53 -1.46 -9.31 12.26
N ASN A 54 -2.31 -8.30 12.22
CA ASN A 54 -3.62 -8.36 11.57
C ASN A 54 -3.82 -7.09 10.72
N ASN A 55 -3.21 -7.09 9.54
CA ASN A 55 -3.34 -6.01 8.58
C ASN A 55 -4.72 -6.04 7.93
N ARG A 56 -5.47 -4.95 8.07
CA ARG A 56 -6.82 -4.76 7.52
C ARG A 56 -6.90 -3.44 6.78
N LEU A 57 -7.96 -3.28 5.98
CA LEU A 57 -8.26 -1.99 5.37
C LEU A 57 -8.50 -0.97 6.49
N THR A 58 -7.87 0.19 6.34
CA THR A 58 -8.07 1.34 7.22
C THR A 58 -9.43 1.96 6.94
N ASP A 59 -10.14 2.42 7.96
CA ASP A 59 -11.40 3.14 7.74
C ASP A 59 -11.16 4.48 7.03
N ALA A 60 -12.19 5.00 6.37
CA ALA A 60 -12.05 6.18 5.52
C ALA A 60 -11.66 7.45 6.29
N SER A 61 -12.17 7.64 7.52
CA SER A 61 -11.83 8.78 8.38
C SER A 61 -10.37 8.78 8.78
N THR A 62 -9.87 7.65 9.28
CA THR A 62 -8.45 7.50 9.65
C THR A 62 -7.55 7.63 8.41
N ALA A 63 -7.96 7.07 7.27
CA ALA A 63 -7.21 7.20 6.03
C ALA A 63 -7.12 8.67 5.57
N LEU A 64 -8.21 9.44 5.69
CA LEU A 64 -8.21 10.87 5.39
C LEU A 64 -7.30 11.65 6.35
N GLU A 65 -7.35 11.37 7.65
CA GLU A 65 -6.49 12.02 8.65
C GLU A 65 -5.00 11.75 8.39
N LEU A 66 -4.65 10.49 8.06
CA LEU A 66 -3.27 10.10 7.83
C LEU A 66 -2.73 10.64 6.51
N THR A 67 -3.53 10.59 5.44
CA THR A 67 -3.05 10.90 4.08
C THR A 67 -3.41 12.31 3.62
N GLY A 68 -4.38 12.97 4.23
CA GLY A 68 -4.93 14.24 3.74
C GLY A 68 -5.83 14.09 2.49
N PHE A 69 -6.02 12.87 1.99
CA PHE A 69 -6.72 12.63 0.72
C PHE A 69 -7.98 11.78 0.90
N GLY A 70 -9.02 12.17 0.18
CA GLY A 70 -10.27 11.41 0.11
C GLY A 70 -10.14 10.10 -0.67
N LYS A 71 -11.19 9.29 -0.61
CA LYS A 71 -11.32 8.05 -1.38
C LYS A 71 -11.05 8.32 -2.88
N ASN A 72 -10.34 7.40 -3.54
CA ASN A 72 -9.94 7.45 -4.96
C ASN A 72 -8.98 8.57 -5.38
N GLY A 73 -8.62 9.48 -4.47
CA GLY A 73 -7.66 10.57 -4.71
C GLY A 73 -6.32 10.40 -4.00
N VAL A 74 -6.11 9.30 -3.28
CA VAL A 74 -4.91 9.11 -2.43
C VAL A 74 -3.63 9.16 -3.27
N SER A 75 -2.73 10.05 -2.88
CA SER A 75 -1.37 10.21 -3.40
C SER A 75 -0.35 9.83 -2.33
N LEU A 76 0.79 9.28 -2.75
CA LEU A 76 1.97 9.06 -1.88
C LEU A 76 2.74 10.35 -1.62
N ILE A 77 2.54 11.36 -2.47
CA ILE A 77 3.17 12.66 -2.37
C ILE A 77 2.22 13.60 -1.64
N GLY A 78 2.72 14.31 -0.63
CA GLY A 78 1.97 15.32 0.11
C GLY A 78 1.04 14.76 1.18
N MET A 79 1.29 13.55 1.69
CA MET A 79 0.53 13.00 2.80
C MET A 79 0.73 13.82 4.09
N THR A 80 -0.30 13.90 4.94
CA THR A 80 -0.20 14.56 6.25
C THR A 80 0.80 13.86 7.18
N HIS A 81 0.90 12.54 7.07
CA HIS A 81 1.86 11.73 7.80
C HIS A 81 2.68 10.89 6.81
N GLU A 82 3.99 10.79 7.04
CA GLU A 82 4.83 9.86 6.30
C GLU A 82 4.47 8.43 6.69
N LEU A 83 3.99 7.64 5.71
CA LEU A 83 3.62 6.25 5.91
C LEU A 83 4.57 5.34 5.14
N PRO A 84 5.00 4.20 5.71
CA PRO A 84 5.73 3.20 4.96
C PRO A 84 4.86 2.67 3.82
N ALA A 85 5.42 2.66 2.62
CA ALA A 85 4.74 2.23 1.41
C ALA A 85 5.21 0.83 0.98
N VAL A 86 4.24 -0.01 0.61
CA VAL A 86 4.49 -1.35 0.06
C VAL A 86 3.97 -1.39 -1.37
N LEU A 87 4.89 -1.57 -2.31
CA LEU A 87 4.62 -1.70 -3.73
C LEU A 87 4.47 -3.17 -4.11
N CYS A 88 3.33 -3.52 -4.70
CA CYS A 88 3.11 -4.87 -5.20
C CYS A 88 4.10 -5.21 -6.33
N ALA A 89 4.79 -6.34 -6.19
CA ALA A 89 5.76 -6.82 -7.18
C ALA A 89 5.17 -6.99 -8.61
N ALA A 90 3.85 -7.13 -8.75
CA ALA A 90 3.19 -7.16 -10.06
C ALA A 90 3.34 -5.86 -10.86
N ILE A 91 3.48 -4.72 -10.19
CA ILE A 91 3.66 -3.41 -10.84
C ILE A 91 5.00 -3.33 -11.58
N MET A 92 6.02 -4.08 -11.13
CA MET A 92 7.32 -4.18 -11.81
C MET A 92 7.24 -4.84 -13.20
N ARG A 93 6.11 -5.48 -13.52
CA ARG A 93 5.91 -6.24 -14.78
C ARG A 93 4.98 -5.54 -15.76
N LEU A 94 4.61 -4.28 -15.51
CA LEU A 94 3.76 -3.51 -16.40
C LEU A 94 4.41 -3.34 -17.79
N SER A 95 3.59 -3.46 -18.84
CA SER A 95 4.00 -3.23 -20.22
C SER A 95 2.90 -2.40 -20.91
N PRO A 96 3.16 -1.12 -21.24
CA PRO A 96 4.40 -0.38 -20.99
C PRO A 96 4.69 -0.19 -19.48
N PRO A 97 5.96 0.03 -19.07
CA PRO A 97 6.38 0.16 -17.67
C PRO A 97 6.02 1.54 -17.09
N VAL A 98 4.73 1.87 -17.11
CA VAL A 98 4.16 3.12 -16.59
C VAL A 98 3.08 2.78 -15.58
N LEU A 99 3.14 3.37 -14.38
CA LEU A 99 2.08 3.26 -13.39
C LEU A 99 1.27 4.55 -13.31
N TRP A 100 -0.01 4.41 -12.96
CA TRP A 100 -0.94 5.51 -12.72
C TRP A 100 -1.29 5.56 -11.24
N LEU A 101 -0.98 6.67 -10.57
CA LEU A 101 -1.25 6.90 -9.15
C LEU A 101 -2.27 8.04 -8.97
N GLY A 102 -2.97 8.08 -7.84
CA GLY A 102 -3.75 9.26 -7.47
C GLY A 102 -2.85 10.47 -7.26
N ALA A 103 -3.35 11.67 -7.61
CA ALA A 103 -2.60 12.93 -7.52
C ALA A 103 -3.18 13.89 -6.47
N GLY A 104 -3.83 13.36 -5.43
CA GLY A 104 -4.44 14.16 -4.36
C GLY A 104 -5.88 14.59 -4.61
N HIS A 105 -6.42 14.30 -5.80
CA HIS A 105 -7.81 14.53 -6.18
C HIS A 105 -8.36 13.32 -6.94
N VAL A 106 -9.68 13.12 -6.91
CA VAL A 106 -10.32 11.98 -7.58
C VAL A 106 -10.07 12.00 -9.09
N ASP A 107 -10.15 13.19 -9.70
CA ASP A 107 -10.02 13.40 -11.15
C ASP A 107 -8.57 13.49 -11.64
N PHE A 108 -7.59 13.53 -10.74
CA PHE A 108 -6.19 13.71 -11.12
C PHE A 108 -5.37 12.45 -10.88
N LYS A 109 -4.59 12.08 -11.90
CA LYS A 109 -3.66 10.95 -11.87
C LYS A 109 -2.26 11.37 -12.28
N LEU A 110 -1.26 10.73 -11.68
CA LEU A 110 0.14 10.85 -12.07
C LEU A 110 0.53 9.62 -12.88
N ALA A 111 0.94 9.82 -14.13
CA ALA A 111 1.59 8.79 -14.92
C ALA A 111 3.10 8.89 -14.71
N LEU A 112 3.70 7.82 -14.20
CA LEU A 112 5.13 7.80 -13.88
C LEU A 112 5.77 6.54 -14.48
N PRO A 113 7.01 6.62 -15.00
CA PRO A 113 7.80 5.43 -15.27
C PRO A 113 7.98 4.61 -13.99
N VAL A 114 7.80 3.30 -14.08
CA VAL A 114 7.87 2.40 -12.91
C VAL A 114 9.23 2.50 -12.23
N GLN A 115 10.31 2.58 -13.01
CA GLN A 115 11.66 2.63 -12.47
C GLN A 115 11.92 3.94 -11.69
N ASP A 116 11.61 5.09 -12.29
CA ASP A 116 11.77 6.41 -11.63
C ASP A 116 10.98 6.47 -10.31
N PHE A 117 9.78 5.91 -10.30
CA PHE A 117 8.97 5.84 -9.10
C PHE A 117 9.64 4.96 -8.02
N VAL A 118 10.10 3.76 -8.36
CA VAL A 118 10.76 2.85 -7.41
C VAL A 118 12.03 3.47 -6.82
N ASP A 119 12.84 4.09 -7.66
CA ASP A 119 14.11 4.68 -7.25
C ASP A 119 13.92 5.88 -6.31
N THR A 120 12.78 6.58 -6.44
CA THR A 120 12.49 7.79 -5.66
C THR A 120 11.63 7.52 -4.42
N ALA A 121 10.62 6.65 -4.52
CA ALA A 121 9.57 6.51 -3.51
C ALA A 121 9.97 5.65 -2.29
N GLN A 122 11.17 5.07 -2.29
CA GLN A 122 11.72 4.24 -1.19
C GLN A 122 10.73 3.18 -0.67
N CYS A 123 9.92 2.61 -1.57
CA CYS A 123 8.89 1.64 -1.22
C CYS A 123 9.49 0.25 -0.98
N LEU A 124 8.89 -0.51 -0.07
CA LEU A 124 9.15 -1.94 0.02
C LEU A 124 8.47 -2.65 -1.16
N ILE A 125 9.25 -3.30 -2.02
CA ILE A 125 8.70 -4.13 -3.10
C ILE A 125 8.44 -5.53 -2.55
N ALA A 126 7.19 -5.98 -2.60
CA ALA A 126 6.83 -7.33 -2.17
C ALA A 126 5.58 -7.85 -2.87
N ASP A 127 5.44 -9.17 -2.96
CA ASP A 127 4.19 -9.76 -3.45
C ASP A 127 3.15 -9.82 -2.33
N ILE A 128 2.24 -8.85 -2.38
CA ILE A 128 1.07 -8.74 -1.48
C ILE A 128 -0.24 -8.93 -2.24
N SER A 129 -0.19 -9.45 -3.46
CA SER A 129 -1.37 -9.65 -4.29
C SER A 129 -1.98 -11.04 -4.08
N ALA A 130 -3.29 -11.12 -4.20
CA ALA A 130 -3.98 -12.36 -4.53
C ALA A 130 -4.71 -12.16 -5.87
N PRO A 131 -4.68 -13.14 -6.78
CA PRO A 131 -5.53 -13.09 -7.97
C PRO A 131 -6.99 -12.94 -7.52
N ASN A 132 -7.75 -12.06 -8.18
CA ASN A 132 -9.18 -11.97 -7.93
C ASN A 132 -9.82 -13.32 -8.28
N SER A 133 -10.71 -13.83 -7.43
CA SER A 133 -11.40 -15.12 -7.65
C SER A 133 -12.28 -15.12 -8.89
N ASP A 134 -12.59 -13.93 -9.41
CA ASP A 134 -13.42 -13.72 -10.58
C ASP A 134 -12.62 -12.80 -11.51
N GLY A 135 -12.44 -13.21 -12.76
CA GLY A 135 -11.74 -12.44 -13.81
C GLY A 135 -12.42 -11.13 -14.21
N GLU A 136 -13.25 -10.58 -13.33
CA GLU A 136 -13.82 -9.26 -13.44
C GLU A 136 -12.73 -8.26 -13.05
N LEU A 137 -12.12 -7.67 -14.09
CA LEU A 137 -11.36 -6.42 -13.95
C LEU A 137 -12.22 -5.50 -13.10
N ALA A 138 -11.70 -5.06 -11.93
CA ALA A 138 -12.33 -3.96 -11.22
C ALA A 138 -12.42 -2.81 -12.21
N THR A 139 -13.64 -2.52 -12.69
CA THR A 139 -13.87 -1.40 -13.58
C THR A 139 -13.37 -0.16 -12.85
N PRO A 140 -12.37 0.56 -13.40
CA PRO A 140 -11.98 1.82 -12.79
C PRO A 140 -13.25 2.67 -12.66
N PRO A 141 -13.51 3.29 -11.49
CA PRO A 141 -14.61 4.23 -11.40
C PRO A 141 -14.40 5.29 -12.48
N ASP A 142 -15.45 5.56 -13.25
CA ASP A 142 -15.44 6.34 -14.49
C ASP A 142 -14.45 7.51 -14.44
N ALA A 143 -13.55 7.53 -15.43
CA ALA A 143 -12.57 8.59 -15.68
C ALA A 143 -13.21 9.79 -16.41
#